data_AF-A0A660TS98-F1
#
_entry.id   AF-A0A660TS98-F1
#
_cell.length_a   1.000
_cell.length_b   1.000
_cell.length_c   1.000
_cell.angle_alpha   90.00
_cell.angle_beta   90.00
_cell.angle_gamma   90.00
#
_symmetry.space_group_name_H-M   'P 1'
#
loop_
_entity.id
_entity.type
_entity.pdbx_description
1 polymer ?
#
loop_
_entity_poly.entity_id
_entity_poly.type
_entity_poly.pdbx_seq_one_letter_code
_entity_poly.pdbx_strand_id
1 'polypeptide(L)'
;VLRIKEALDSGTAGIGEADPVLLRDPDVTLMKGERAKPMKPVLTGEARLYRDRIEVGETGGEIVSLVLKETTAANTFKQQKFECRYEKNQYRLQQPNRSASGYKWEVAYKGLRSLLVERGEW
;
A
#
# COMPACT_ATOMS: atom_id res chain seq x y z
N VAL A 1 1.33 -14.20 1.48
CA VAL A 1 2.61 -14.12 2.20
C VAL A 1 3.72 -14.86 1.45
N LEU A 2 3.54 -16.13 1.05
CA LEU A 2 4.56 -16.90 0.31
C LEU A 2 5.14 -16.15 -0.91
N ARG A 3 4.26 -15.65 -1.80
CA ARG A 3 4.67 -14.88 -3.00
C ARG A 3 5.39 -13.56 -2.71
N ILE A 4 5.10 -12.92 -1.57
CA ILE A 4 5.78 -11.67 -1.16
C ILE A 4 7.19 -12.00 -0.68
N LYS A 5 7.34 -13.08 0.09
CA LYS A 5 8.64 -13.58 0.54
C LYS A 5 9.53 -13.93 -0.65
N GLU A 6 9.00 -14.69 -1.61
CA GLU A 6 9.72 -15.04 -2.85
C GLU A 6 10.17 -13.80 -3.64
N ALA A 7 9.30 -12.79 -3.78
CA ALA A 7 9.63 -11.54 -4.49
C ALA A 7 10.71 -10.71 -3.79
N LEU A 8 10.71 -10.68 -2.44
CA LEU A 8 11.76 -10.03 -1.66
C LEU A 8 13.09 -10.78 -1.79
N ASP A 9 13.05 -12.11 -1.76
CA ASP A 9 14.23 -12.96 -1.85
C ASP A 9 14.85 -12.90 -3.26
N SER A 10 14.05 -12.77 -4.32
CA SER A 10 14.55 -12.60 -5.69
C SER A 10 15.11 -11.20 -5.97
N GLY A 11 14.49 -10.14 -5.44
CA GLY A 11 14.93 -8.75 -5.65
C GLY A 11 16.21 -8.34 -4.90
N THR A 12 16.76 -9.23 -4.06
CA THR A 12 18.04 -9.00 -3.37
C THR A 12 19.25 -9.37 -4.27
N ALA A 13 19.01 -9.99 -5.43
CA ALA A 13 20.04 -10.51 -6.33
C ALA A 13 20.25 -9.62 -7.57
N GLY A 14 20.61 -8.35 -7.40
CA GLY A 14 21.08 -7.54 -8.53
C GLY A 14 20.98 -6.04 -8.35
N ILE A 15 22.12 -5.35 -8.41
CA ILE A 15 22.19 -3.91 -8.55
C ILE A 15 21.63 -3.57 -9.95
N GLY A 16 20.35 -3.20 -10.04
CA GLY A 16 19.71 -2.76 -11.28
C GLY A 16 18.27 -3.23 -11.53
N GLU A 17 17.72 -4.14 -10.73
CA GLU A 17 16.30 -4.50 -10.86
C GLU A 17 15.41 -3.47 -10.17
N ALA A 18 14.41 -2.96 -10.90
CA ALA A 18 13.39 -2.08 -10.36
C ALA A 18 12.69 -2.78 -9.18
N ASP A 19 12.55 -2.07 -8.06
CA ASP A 19 11.95 -2.57 -6.82
C ASP A 19 10.63 -3.32 -7.11
N PRO A 20 10.51 -4.62 -6.77
CA PRO A 20 9.40 -5.44 -7.23
C PRO A 20 8.07 -4.98 -6.62
N VAL A 21 7.05 -4.91 -7.48
CA VAL A 21 5.67 -4.68 -7.03
C VAL A 21 5.15 -5.97 -6.38
N LEU A 22 4.93 -5.92 -5.06
CA LEU A 22 4.52 -7.05 -4.23
C LEU A 22 3.01 -7.31 -4.30
N LEU A 23 2.22 -6.27 -4.53
CA LEU A 23 0.78 -6.33 -4.75
C LEU A 23 0.36 -5.15 -5.63
N ARG A 24 -0.59 -5.37 -6.53
CA ARG A 24 -1.23 -4.29 -7.29
C ARG A 24 -2.73 -4.52 -7.47
N ASP A 25 -3.46 -3.42 -7.56
CA ASP A 25 -4.86 -3.39 -7.99
C ASP A 25 -5.12 -2.13 -8.84
N PRO A 26 -5.75 -2.28 -10.02
CA PRO A 26 -6.14 -1.14 -10.85
C PRO A 26 -7.37 -0.42 -10.30
N ASP A 27 -7.62 0.79 -10.84
CA ASP A 27 -8.83 1.58 -10.60
C ASP A 27 -9.12 1.89 -9.11
N VAL A 28 -8.07 2.01 -8.31
CA VAL A 28 -8.17 2.36 -6.89
C VAL A 28 -8.15 3.88 -6.75
N THR A 29 -9.11 4.41 -5.99
CA THR A 29 -9.13 5.83 -5.63
C THR A 29 -8.47 6.03 -4.27
N LEU A 30 -7.39 6.80 -4.22
CA LEU A 30 -6.81 7.26 -2.96
C LEU A 30 -7.67 8.39 -2.40
N MET A 31 -8.21 8.16 -1.22
CA MET A 31 -8.95 9.15 -0.45
C MET A 31 -8.08 9.68 0.69
N LYS A 32 -8.20 10.97 1.01
CA LYS A 32 -7.52 11.62 2.13
C LYS A 32 -8.52 12.32 3.05
N GLY A 33 -8.41 12.05 4.33
CA GLY A 33 -9.17 12.68 5.41
C GLY A 33 -8.25 13.49 6.33
N GLU A 34 -8.71 14.67 6.70
CA GLU A 34 -8.08 15.52 7.71
C GLU A 34 -8.94 15.53 8.98
N ARG A 35 -8.42 14.94 10.07
CA ARG A 35 -9.12 14.93 11.38
C ARG A 35 -10.56 14.43 11.25
N ALA A 36 -11.54 15.22 11.70
CA ALA A 36 -12.96 14.90 11.69
C ALA A 36 -13.68 15.32 10.38
N LYS A 37 -12.95 15.76 9.34
CA LYS A 37 -13.56 16.12 8.06
C LYS A 37 -13.85 14.86 7.23
N PRO A 38 -14.88 14.89 6.37
CA PRO A 38 -15.09 13.85 5.37
C PRO A 38 -13.84 13.66 4.51
N MET A 39 -13.55 12.40 4.15
CA MET A 39 -12.46 12.11 3.22
C MET A 39 -12.80 12.63 1.82
N LYS A 40 -11.80 13.17 1.13
CA LYS A 40 -11.89 13.64 -0.25
C LYS A 40 -11.04 12.76 -1.17
N PRO A 41 -11.45 12.55 -2.43
CA PRO A 41 -10.59 11.90 -3.41
C PRO A 41 -9.35 12.76 -3.66
N VAL A 42 -8.20 12.11 -3.78
CA VAL A 42 -6.92 12.72 -4.13
C VAL A 42 -6.55 12.37 -5.56
N LEU A 43 -6.50 11.06 -5.85
CA LEU A 43 -6.06 10.53 -7.13
C LEU A 43 -6.69 9.16 -7.37
N THR A 44 -6.99 8.83 -8.62
CA THR A 44 -7.43 7.49 -9.04
C THR A 44 -6.37 6.92 -9.98
N GLY A 45 -6.01 5.65 -9.79
CA GLY A 45 -5.02 4.97 -10.62
C GLY A 45 -4.73 3.55 -10.14
N GLU A 46 -3.56 3.01 -10.49
CA GLU A 46 -3.11 1.71 -9.98
C GLU A 46 -2.49 1.88 -8.60
N ALA A 47 -3.04 1.17 -7.61
CA ALA A 47 -2.43 1.05 -6.30
C ALA A 47 -1.36 -0.05 -6.35
N ARG A 48 -0.14 0.26 -5.90
CA ARG A 48 1.02 -0.62 -5.90
C ARG A 48 1.64 -0.67 -4.51
N LEU A 49 1.89 -1.87 -4.00
CA LEU A 49 2.65 -2.11 -2.78
C LEU A 49 4.07 -2.51 -3.15
N TYR A 50 5.04 -1.75 -2.67
CA TYR A 50 6.46 -2.04 -2.75
C TYR A 50 6.99 -2.46 -1.39
N ARG A 51 8.28 -2.78 -1.31
CA ARG A 51 8.93 -3.14 -0.05
C ARG A 51 8.86 -2.03 1.00
N ASP A 52 8.97 -0.78 0.58
CA ASP A 52 9.13 0.38 1.48
C ASP A 52 8.00 1.42 1.38
N ARG A 53 7.10 1.30 0.40
CA ARG A 53 6.05 2.29 0.14
C ARG A 53 4.78 1.70 -0.49
N ILE A 54 3.69 2.45 -0.38
CA ILE A 54 2.48 2.27 -1.19
C ILE A 54 2.42 3.44 -2.18
N GLU A 55 2.19 3.14 -3.45
CA GLU A 55 1.95 4.15 -4.48
C GLU A 55 0.53 4.04 -5.01
N VAL A 56 -0.06 5.18 -5.40
CA VAL A 56 -1.29 5.24 -6.20
C VAL A 56 -1.08 6.23 -7.33
N GLY A 57 -1.42 5.84 -8.55
CA GLY A 57 -1.31 6.68 -9.74
C GLY A 57 -1.04 5.88 -11.00
N GLU A 58 -0.74 6.55 -12.10
CA GLU A 58 -0.39 5.92 -13.37
C GLU A 58 1.13 5.91 -13.58
N THR A 59 1.65 4.89 -14.26
CA THR A 59 3.06 4.84 -14.64
C THR A 59 3.36 5.95 -15.64
N GLY A 60 4.27 6.86 -15.31
CA GLY A 60 4.60 8.03 -16.13
C GLY A 60 3.66 9.23 -15.96
N GLY A 61 2.66 9.11 -15.08
CA GLY A 61 1.75 10.19 -14.70
C GLY A 61 2.01 10.70 -13.28
N GLU A 62 0.99 11.32 -12.69
CA GLU A 62 0.99 11.70 -11.29
C GLU A 62 0.97 10.45 -10.40
N ILE A 63 1.80 10.44 -9.35
CA ILE A 63 1.91 9.36 -8.38
C ILE A 63 1.91 9.97 -6.97
N VAL A 64 1.06 9.43 -6.10
CA VAL A 64 1.14 9.68 -4.65
C VAL A 64 1.85 8.50 -4.01
N SER A 65 2.91 8.78 -3.25
CA SER A 65 3.70 7.78 -2.54
C SER A 65 3.56 7.94 -1.03
N LEU A 66 3.33 6.83 -0.33
CA LEU A 66 3.18 6.74 1.12
C LEU A 66 4.27 5.79 1.66
N VAL A 67 5.28 6.34 2.34
CA VAL A 67 6.38 5.55 2.92
C VAL A 67 5.87 4.68 4.06
N LEU A 68 6.03 3.36 3.95
CA LEU A 68 5.48 2.38 4.90
C LEU A 68 5.98 2.59 6.33
N LYS A 69 7.27 2.94 6.51
CA LYS A 69 7.85 3.18 7.84
C LYS A 69 7.21 4.35 8.58
N GLU A 70 6.68 5.32 7.84
CA GLU A 70 5.99 6.49 8.38
C GLU A 70 4.48 6.26 8.55
N THR A 71 3.96 5.18 7.97
CA THR A 71 2.55 4.82 8.14
C THR A 71 2.28 4.20 9.51
N THR A 72 1.12 4.53 10.08
CA THR A 72 0.64 3.97 11.35
C THR A 72 -0.81 3.53 11.24
N ALA A 73 -1.27 2.72 12.20
CA ALA A 73 -2.67 2.30 12.34
C ALA A 73 -3.28 1.66 11.06
N ALA A 74 -2.48 0.94 10.27
CA ALA A 74 -2.94 0.28 9.05
C ALA A 74 -3.96 -0.84 9.36
N ASN A 75 -5.20 -0.70 8.88
CA ASN A 75 -6.29 -1.64 9.13
C ASN A 75 -7.33 -1.63 7.99
N THR A 76 -8.12 -2.69 7.88
CA THR A 76 -9.37 -2.66 7.10
C THR A 76 -10.54 -2.34 8.02
N PHE A 77 -11.22 -1.22 7.79
CA PHE A 77 -12.49 -0.96 8.44
C PHE A 77 -13.66 -1.54 7.62
N LYS A 78 -14.84 -1.68 8.26
CA LYS A 78 -16.08 -2.21 7.65
C LYS A 78 -16.18 -1.86 6.16
N GLN A 79 -16.48 -2.86 5.32
CA GLN A 79 -16.64 -2.74 3.85
C GLN A 79 -15.35 -2.73 3.02
N GLN A 80 -14.32 -3.47 3.42
CA GLN A 80 -13.15 -3.78 2.55
C GLN A 80 -12.32 -2.55 2.17
N LYS A 81 -12.29 -1.52 3.02
CA LYS A 81 -11.50 -0.29 2.80
C LYS A 81 -10.21 -0.40 3.59
N PHE A 82 -9.09 -0.45 2.90
CA PHE A 82 -7.77 -0.40 3.53
C PHE A 82 -7.46 1.06 3.91
N GLU A 83 -7.15 1.29 5.18
CA GLU A 83 -6.86 2.60 5.72
C GLU A 83 -5.52 2.60 6.45
N CYS A 84 -4.78 3.70 6.32
CA CYS A 84 -3.57 3.96 7.10
C CYS A 84 -3.51 5.43 7.46
N ARG A 85 -2.79 5.76 8.53
CA ARG A 85 -2.38 7.13 8.82
C ARG A 85 -0.99 7.36 8.25
N TYR A 86 -0.81 8.49 7.59
CA TYR A 86 0.48 8.94 7.09
C TYR A 86 0.58 10.44 7.38
N GLU A 87 1.68 10.85 7.99
CA GLU A 87 1.83 12.17 8.61
C GLU A 87 0.66 12.48 9.57
N LYS A 88 -0.07 13.58 9.33
CA LYS A 88 -1.24 14.04 10.12
C LYS A 88 -2.57 13.67 9.47
N ASN A 89 -2.56 12.87 8.41
CA ASN A 89 -3.71 12.60 7.57
C ASN A 89 -4.08 11.11 7.60
N GLN A 90 -5.37 10.84 7.39
CA GLN A 90 -5.88 9.50 7.18
C GLN A 90 -6.00 9.27 5.68
N TYR A 91 -5.41 8.19 5.20
CA TYR A 91 -5.52 7.77 3.81
C TYR A 91 -6.32 6.47 3.73
N ARG A 92 -7.11 6.35 2.66
CA ARG A 92 -7.90 5.16 2.36
C ARG A 92 -7.72 4.80 0.91
N LEU A 93 -7.39 3.54 0.65
CA LEU A 93 -7.57 2.95 -0.67
C LEU A 93 -9.04 2.60 -0.80
N GLN A 94 -9.75 3.32 -1.66
CA GLN A 94 -11.14 3.04 -2.01
C GLN A 94 -11.14 2.19 -3.28
N GLN A 95 -11.44 0.91 -3.11
CA GLN A 95 -11.40 -0.07 -4.17
C GLN A 95 -12.71 -0.07 -4.99
N PRO A 96 -12.63 -0.37 -6.29
CA PRO A 96 -13.77 -0.30 -7.19
C PRO A 96 -14.78 -1.44 -6.97
N ASN A 97 -14.32 -2.59 -6.46
CA ASN A 97 -15.14 -3.79 -6.30
C ASN A 97 -14.58 -4.70 -5.19
N ARG A 98 -15.25 -5.83 -4.94
CA ARG A 98 -14.87 -6.76 -3.86
C ARG A 98 -13.65 -7.63 -4.16
N SER A 99 -13.26 -7.78 -5.42
CA SER A 99 -12.07 -8.58 -5.80
C SER A 99 -10.78 -7.79 -5.58
N ALA A 100 -10.81 -6.47 -5.75
CA ALA A 100 -9.87 -5.52 -5.17
C ALA A 100 -10.24 -5.30 -3.68
N SER A 101 -10.00 -6.28 -2.82
CA SER A 101 -10.44 -6.21 -1.43
C SER A 101 -9.41 -5.51 -0.54
N GLY A 102 -9.82 -4.55 0.30
CA GLY A 102 -8.94 -3.96 1.31
C GLY A 102 -8.38 -4.96 2.33
N TYR A 103 -9.08 -6.09 2.55
CA TYR A 103 -8.54 -7.16 3.38
C TYR A 103 -7.29 -7.80 2.77
N LYS A 104 -7.25 -7.97 1.44
CA LYS A 104 -6.05 -8.43 0.73
C LYS A 104 -4.87 -7.49 0.97
N TRP A 105 -5.12 -6.19 0.92
CA TRP A 105 -4.14 -5.15 1.19
C TRP A 105 -3.66 -5.16 2.64
N GLU A 106 -4.56 -5.30 3.61
CA GLU A 106 -4.18 -5.40 5.02
C GLU A 106 -3.32 -6.65 5.29
N VAL A 107 -3.71 -7.81 4.75
CA VAL A 107 -2.94 -9.05 4.91
C VAL A 107 -1.55 -8.90 4.27
N ALA A 108 -1.47 -8.31 3.08
CA ALA A 108 -0.19 -8.06 2.41
C ALA A 108 0.68 -7.09 3.20
N TYR A 109 0.14 -5.95 3.63
CA TYR A 109 0.83 -4.94 4.45
C TYR A 109 1.35 -5.55 5.75
N LYS A 110 0.50 -6.25 6.50
CA LYS A 110 0.87 -6.84 7.80
C LYS A 110 1.91 -7.95 7.62
N GLY A 111 1.75 -8.79 6.61
CA GLY A 111 2.72 -9.83 6.27
C GLY A 111 4.08 -9.26 5.90
N LEU A 112 4.11 -8.22 5.04
CA LEU A 112 5.33 -7.52 4.67
C LEU A 112 6.01 -6.89 5.89
N ARG A 113 5.25 -6.17 6.72
CA ARG A 113 5.78 -5.57 7.96
C ARG A 113 6.41 -6.62 8.87
N SER A 114 5.74 -7.75 9.11
CA SER A 114 6.30 -8.82 9.94
C SER A 114 7.62 -9.35 9.38
N LEU A 115 7.69 -9.60 8.06
CA LEU A 115 8.91 -10.06 7.40
C LEU A 115 10.06 -9.05 7.52
N LEU A 116 9.78 -7.75 7.37
CA LEU A 116 10.79 -6.69 7.50
C LEU A 116 11.27 -6.53 8.95
N VAL A 117 10.38 -6.67 9.93
CA VAL A 117 10.76 -6.67 11.35
C VAL A 117 11.67 -7.87 11.67
N GLU A 118 11.33 -9.07 11.18
CA GLU A 118 12.17 -10.27 11.35
C GLU A 118 13.57 -10.10 10.74
N ARG A 119 13.69 -9.30 9.68
CA ARG A 119 14.95 -8.98 9.01
C ARG A 119 15.71 -7.79 9.62
N GLY A 120 15.12 -7.07 10.59
CA GLY A 120 15.71 -5.84 11.15
C GLY A 120 15.67 -4.63 10.20
N GLU A 121 14.78 -4.65 9.22
CA GLU A 121 14.71 -3.67 8.13
C GLU A 121 13.50 -2.73 8.25
N TRP A 122 12.67 -2.92 9.27
CA TRP A 122 11.53 -2.07 9.58
C TRP A 122 11.94 -0.86 10.44
#